data_AF-A0A9D6SQ97-F1
#
_entry.id   AF-A0A9D6SQ97-F1
#
_cell.length_a   1.000
_cell.length_b   1.000
_cell.length_c   1.000
_cell.angle_alpha   90.00
_cell.angle_beta   90.00
_cell.angle_gamma   90.00
#
_symmetry.space_group_name_H-M   'P 1'
#
loop_
_entity.id
_entity.type
_entity.pdbx_description
1 polymer ?
#
loop_
_entity_poly.entity_id
_entity_poly.type
_entity_poly.pdbx_seq_one_letter_code
_entity_poly.pdbx_strand_id
1 'polypeptide(L)'
;MLLSRFVAAMFSMAITVPTSGLVSAQDFPSRPIRIVTSAAGGGGDFISRLMAQGISGPLGASVIVDNRTGMVSIETIALAKARPGELNNS
;
A
#
# COMPACT_ATOMS: atom_id res chain seq x y z
N MET A 1 38.31 41.88 -24.51
CA MET A 1 37.16 41.84 -23.54
C MET A 1 36.08 40.84 -23.91
N LEU A 2 35.80 40.55 -25.20
CA LEU A 2 34.79 39.57 -25.59
C LEU A 2 35.20 38.11 -25.31
N LEU A 3 36.48 37.77 -25.51
CA LEU A 3 37.03 36.42 -25.33
C LEU A 3 37.05 35.95 -23.84
N SER A 4 37.19 36.88 -22.90
CA SER A 4 37.20 36.59 -21.45
C SER A 4 35.80 36.24 -20.91
N ARG A 5 34.74 36.75 -21.56
CA ARG A 5 33.34 36.43 -21.19
C ARG A 5 32.94 35.03 -21.65
N PHE A 6 33.51 34.54 -22.75
CA PHE A 6 33.29 33.17 -23.24
C PHE A 6 33.98 32.12 -22.37
N VAL A 7 35.19 32.39 -21.87
CA VAL A 7 35.89 31.47 -20.95
C VAL A 7 35.19 31.39 -19.59
N ALA A 8 34.69 32.52 -19.06
CA ALA A 8 33.91 32.53 -17.82
C ALA A 8 32.55 31.81 -17.97
N ALA A 9 31.89 31.92 -19.13
CA ALA A 9 30.64 31.21 -19.41
C ALA A 9 30.85 29.68 -19.55
N MET A 10 31.98 29.24 -20.12
CA MET A 10 32.33 27.82 -20.22
C MET A 10 32.73 27.20 -18.87
N PHE A 11 33.29 28.00 -17.97
CA PHE A 11 33.61 27.56 -16.61
C PHE A 11 32.36 27.44 -15.72
N SER A 12 31.34 28.28 -15.96
CA SER A 12 30.09 28.25 -15.17
C SER A 12 29.12 27.12 -15.58
N MET A 13 29.27 26.56 -16.79
CA MET A 13 28.45 25.45 -17.29
C MET A 13 28.88 24.08 -16.72
N ALA A 14 30.05 24.00 -16.10
CA ALA A 14 30.69 22.73 -15.73
C ALA A 14 30.25 22.14 -14.37
N ILE A 15 29.41 22.82 -13.58
CA ILE A 15 29.14 22.42 -12.18
C ILE A 15 27.66 22.12 -11.87
N THR A 16 26.75 22.20 -12.85
CA THR A 16 25.37 21.73 -12.63
C THR A 16 25.34 20.20 -12.69
N VAL A 17 25.81 19.54 -11.62
CA VAL A 17 25.55 18.13 -11.36
C VAL A 17 24.09 18.03 -10.95
N PRO A 18 23.21 17.40 -11.75
CA PRO A 18 21.86 17.12 -11.28
C PRO A 18 22.00 16.12 -10.13
N THR A 19 21.77 16.58 -8.91
CA THR A 19 21.57 15.73 -7.73
C THR A 19 20.20 15.07 -7.86
N SER A 20 20.06 14.16 -8.82
CA SER A 20 18.99 13.17 -8.78
C SER A 20 19.19 12.38 -7.49
N GLY A 21 18.37 12.68 -6.48
CA GLY A 21 18.44 12.01 -5.19
C GLY A 21 18.40 10.50 -5.37
N LEU A 22 19.35 9.81 -4.75
CA LEU A 22 19.38 8.36 -4.68
C LEU A 22 18.10 7.89 -3.96
N VAL A 23 17.09 7.52 -4.73
CA VAL A 23 15.93 6.82 -4.18
C VAL A 23 16.35 5.37 -3.97
N SER A 24 16.68 5.01 -2.73
CA SER A 24 16.84 3.59 -2.37
C SER A 24 15.46 3.02 -2.13
N ALA A 25 15.19 1.86 -2.72
CA ALA A 25 14.02 1.07 -2.36
C ALA A 25 14.07 0.78 -0.85
N GLN A 26 12.98 1.05 -0.15
CA GLN A 26 12.88 0.78 1.28
C GLN A 26 12.75 -0.73 1.47
N ASP A 27 13.49 -1.30 2.42
CA ASP A 27 13.32 -2.70 2.78
C ASP A 27 11.90 -2.92 3.30
N PHE A 28 11.22 -3.91 2.73
CA PHE A 28 9.87 -4.27 3.15
C PHE A 28 9.93 -5.31 4.28
N PRO A 29 9.11 -5.18 5.33
CA PRO A 29 8.18 -4.08 5.62
C PRO A 29 8.82 -2.95 6.44
N SER A 30 8.70 -1.72 5.96
CA SER A 30 9.19 -0.51 6.65
C SER A 30 8.26 -0.01 7.76
N ARG A 31 7.09 -0.63 7.93
CA ARG A 31 6.06 -0.30 8.93
C ARG A 31 5.20 -1.52 9.25
N PRO A 32 4.53 -1.55 10.41
CA PRO A 32 3.60 -2.63 10.75
C PRO A 32 2.54 -2.83 9.66
N ILE A 33 2.30 -4.10 9.32
CA ILE A 33 1.26 -4.48 8.36
C ILE A 33 -0.08 -4.39 9.05
N ARG A 34 -1.08 -3.86 8.35
CA ARG A 34 -2.45 -3.77 8.85
C ARG A 34 -3.38 -4.58 7.96
N ILE A 35 -4.00 -5.61 8.52
CA ILE A 35 -5.06 -6.37 7.86
C ILE A 35 -6.37 -5.71 8.25
N VAL A 36 -7.08 -5.16 7.26
CA VAL A 36 -8.35 -4.48 7.51
C VAL A 36 -9.49 -5.45 7.27
N THR A 37 -10.38 -5.59 8.25
CA THR A 37 -11.51 -6.54 8.20
C THR A 37 -12.83 -5.81 8.45
N SER A 38 -13.90 -6.41 7.95
CA SER A 38 -15.27 -6.09 8.40
C SER A 38 -15.53 -6.66 9.80
N ALA A 39 -16.61 -6.21 10.45
CA ALA A 39 -17.18 -6.68 11.72
C ALA A 39 -16.31 -7.60 12.60
N ALA A 40 -15.91 -7.10 13.79
CA ALA A 40 -15.17 -7.89 14.78
C ALA A 40 -15.92 -9.17 15.18
N GLY A 41 -15.19 -10.28 15.34
CA GLY A 41 -15.77 -11.58 15.69
C GLY A 41 -16.45 -12.34 14.55
N GLY A 42 -16.53 -11.76 13.34
CA GLY A 42 -17.00 -12.47 12.15
C GLY A 42 -15.94 -13.42 11.56
N GLY A 43 -16.33 -14.27 10.62
CA GLY A 43 -15.41 -15.22 9.96
C GLY A 43 -14.19 -14.53 9.31
N GLY A 44 -14.37 -13.32 8.78
CA GLY A 44 -13.27 -12.51 8.25
C GLY A 44 -12.26 -12.05 9.30
N ASP A 45 -12.70 -11.66 10.50
CA ASP A 45 -11.83 -11.31 11.65
C ASP A 45 -11.08 -12.55 12.17
N PHE A 46 -11.73 -13.72 12.17
CA PHE A 46 -11.08 -14.96 12.57
C PHE A 46 -9.94 -15.37 11.61
N ILE A 47 -10.22 -15.40 10.30
CA ILE A 47 -9.23 -15.78 9.29
C ILE A 47 -8.07 -14.77 9.26
N SER A 48 -8.36 -13.48 9.36
CA SER A 48 -7.32 -12.44 9.38
C SER A 48 -6.41 -12.53 10.59
N ARG A 49 -6.92 -12.90 11.77
CA ARG A 49 -6.08 -13.17 12.96
C ARG A 49 -5.18 -14.38 12.76
N LEU A 50 -5.68 -15.44 12.14
CA LEU A 50 -4.87 -16.61 11.82
C LEU A 50 -3.75 -16.25 10.82
N MET A 51 -4.09 -15.49 9.78
CA MET A 51 -3.11 -14.97 8.82
C MET A 51 -2.07 -14.07 9.49
N ALA A 52 -2.50 -13.16 10.38
CA ALA A 52 -1.60 -12.26 11.10
C ALA A 52 -0.54 -13.03 11.90
N GLN A 53 -0.95 -14.11 12.59
CA GLN A 53 -0.02 -14.97 13.33
C GLN A 53 0.97 -15.69 12.40
N GLY A 54 0.48 -16.23 11.27
CA GLY A 54 1.31 -16.93 10.30
C GLY A 54 2.31 -16.03 9.55
N ILE A 55 1.96 -14.77 9.31
CA ILE A 55 2.80 -13.81 8.59
C ILE A 55 3.82 -13.13 9.52
N SER A 56 3.42 -12.82 10.76
CA SER A 56 4.25 -12.01 11.66
C SER A 56 5.60 -12.67 11.98
N GLY A 57 5.63 -14.00 12.15
CA GLY A 57 6.86 -14.75 12.41
C GLY A 57 7.88 -14.67 11.27
N PRO A 58 7.56 -15.18 10.06
CA PRO A 58 8.47 -15.17 8.91
C PRO A 58 8.90 -13.77 8.47
N LEU A 59 8.02 -12.77 8.63
CA LEU A 59 8.29 -11.41 8.18
C LEU A 59 9.05 -10.57 9.22
N GLY A 60 9.18 -11.06 10.47
CA GLY A 60 9.83 -10.33 11.56
C GLY A 60 9.16 -9.00 11.90
N ALA A 61 7.92 -8.81 11.45
CA ALA A 61 7.20 -7.55 11.53
C ALA A 61 5.85 -7.74 12.21
N SER A 62 5.40 -6.71 12.91
CA SER A 62 4.08 -6.71 13.53
C SER A 62 2.98 -6.67 12.47
N VAL A 63 2.03 -7.59 12.58
CA VAL A 63 0.82 -7.64 11.76
C VAL A 63 -0.38 -7.39 12.67
N ILE A 64 -1.12 -6.32 12.40
CA ILE A 64 -2.22 -5.83 13.24
C ILE A 64 -3.54 -6.01 12.47
N VAL A 65 -4.54 -6.58 13.14
CA VAL A 65 -5.90 -6.68 12.60
C VAL A 65 -6.69 -5.42 13.01
N ASP A 66 -7.10 -4.61 12.03
CA ASP A 66 -7.84 -3.35 12.19
C ASP A 66 -9.28 -3.54 11.69
N ASN A 67 -10.21 -3.66 12.64
CA ASN A 67 -11.61 -3.93 12.33
C ASN A 67 -12.35 -2.62 12.11
N ARG A 68 -12.78 -2.37 10.87
CA ARG A 68 -13.50 -1.15 10.50
C ARG A 68 -14.98 -1.43 10.31
N THR A 69 -15.80 -0.83 11.17
CA THR A 69 -17.26 -0.82 11.02
C THR A 69 -17.67 -0.09 9.75
N GLY A 70 -18.69 -0.61 9.06
CA GLY A 70 -19.18 -0.05 7.78
C GLY A 70 -18.58 -0.70 6.53
N MET A 71 -17.65 -1.64 6.67
CA MET A 71 -17.25 -2.52 5.57
C MET A 71 -18.30 -3.62 5.36
N VAL A 72 -18.89 -3.64 4.17
CA VAL A 72 -19.80 -4.70 3.70
C VAL A 72 -19.05 -5.56 2.69
N SER A 73 -19.18 -6.89 2.77
CA SER A 73 -18.54 -7.77 1.78
C SER A 73 -19.12 -7.52 0.39
N ILE A 74 -18.29 -7.69 -0.64
CA ILE A 74 -18.71 -7.52 -2.05
C ILE A 74 -19.84 -8.49 -2.39
N GLU A 75 -19.83 -9.70 -1.84
CA GLU A 75 -20.91 -10.68 -1.99
C GLU A 75 -22.24 -10.16 -1.45
N THR A 76 -22.24 -9.57 -0.25
CA THR A 76 -23.46 -8.98 0.32
C THR A 76 -23.95 -7.78 -0.50
N ILE A 77 -23.03 -6.99 -1.07
CA ILE A 77 -23.39 -5.90 -2.00
C ILE A 77 -23.98 -6.48 -3.30
N ALA A 78 -23.41 -7.56 -3.82
CA ALA A 78 -23.88 -8.23 -5.03
C ALA A 78 -25.27 -8.83 -4.83
N LEU A 79 -25.51 -9.50 -3.70
CA LEU A 79 -26.81 -10.04 -3.31
C LEU A 79 -27.85 -8.93 -3.10
N ALA A 80 -27.48 -7.84 -2.43
CA ALA A 80 -28.39 -6.70 -2.23
C ALA A 80 -28.76 -5.99 -3.55
N LYS A 81 -27.90 -6.08 -4.57
CA LYS A 81 -28.14 -5.50 -5.90
C LYS A 81 -28.87 -6.45 -6.85
N ALA A 82 -28.91 -7.75 -6.55
CA ALA A 82 -29.61 -8.73 -7.37
C ALA A 82 -31.13 -8.50 -7.35
N ARG A 83 -31.81 -8.81 -8.46
CA ARG A 83 -33.28 -8.71 -8.51
C ARG A 83 -33.89 -9.76 -7.57
N PRO A 84 -34.86 -9.40 -6.72
CA PRO A 84 -35.55 -10.38 -5.88
C PRO A 84 -36.27 -11.39 -6.79
N GLY A 85 -35.74 -12.63 -6.87
CA GLY A 85 -36.30 -13.70 -7.70
C GLY A 85 -35.28 -14.47 -8.55
N GLU A 86 -34.08 -13.94 -8.79
CA GLU A 86 -33.06 -14.61 -9.63
C GLU A 86 -32.27 -15.69 -8.88
N LEU A 87 -32.34 -15.72 -7.54
CA LEU A 87 -31.53 -16.60 -6.68
C LEU A 87 -32.08 -18.03 -6.49
N ASN A 88 -33.24 -18.36 -7.07
CA ASN A 88 -33.92 -19.65 -6.88
C ASN A 88 -33.71 -20.65 -8.04
N ASN A 89 -32.90 -20.31 -9.05
CA ASN A 89 -32.75 -21.11 -10.28
C ASN A 89 -31.31 -21.63 -10.47
N SER A 90 -30.65 -22.11 -9.42
CA SER A 90 -29.34 -22.78 -9.52
C SER A 90 -29.32 -24.05 -8.68
#